data_AF-A0A923CS46-F1
#
_entry.id   AF-A0A923CS46-F1
#
_cell.length_a   1.000
_cell.length_b   1.000
_cell.length_c   1.000
_cell.angle_alpha   90.00
_cell.angle_beta   90.00
_cell.angle_gamma   90.00
#
_symmetry.space_group_name_H-M   'P 1'
#
loop_
_entity.id
_entity.type
_entity.pdbx_description
1 polymer ?
#
loop_
_entity_poly.entity_id
_entity_poly.type
_entity_poly.pdbx_seq_one_letter_code
_entity_poly.pdbx_strand_id
1 'polypeptide(L)'
;MATWLFQGSPKDFPAFDDYLRNYAEISWHVRQKRAAEDIYPDDEVYIWRLDGNRPGTGGIVAHGILMTEARVIPDEGKKGWVSHQPGPTVPSVDITLDNVRLTPEEGCLTRAALLQDAVLWNMHVIQSPHLTNYKLTPEEEERIATLWRAAKR
;
A
#
# COMPACT_ATOMS: atom_id res chain seq x y z
N MET A 1 13.28 10.46 5.93
CA MET A 1 12.01 10.12 5.26
C MET A 1 11.53 8.85 5.93
N ALA A 2 10.25 8.74 6.19
CA ALA A 2 9.67 7.52 6.74
C ALA A 2 9.30 6.58 5.60
N THR A 3 9.22 5.28 5.92
CA THR A 3 8.71 4.28 4.99
C THR A 3 7.40 3.70 5.53
N TRP A 4 6.41 3.64 4.66
CA TRP A 4 5.08 3.16 4.98
C TRP A 4 4.75 1.86 4.25
N LEU A 5 3.80 1.12 4.81
CA LEU A 5 3.18 -0.02 4.17
C LEU A 5 1.67 0.16 4.17
N PHE A 6 1.08 0.30 3.00
CA PHE A 6 -0.36 0.51 2.83
C PHE A 6 -1.05 -0.78 2.41
N GLN A 7 -2.03 -1.20 3.19
CA GLN A 7 -2.76 -2.45 3.00
C GLN A 7 -4.04 -2.23 2.19
N GLY A 8 -4.24 -3.06 1.17
CA GLY A 8 -5.43 -3.07 0.32
C GLY A 8 -5.94 -4.48 0.03
N SER A 9 -7.22 -4.58 -0.28
CA SER A 9 -7.97 -5.83 -0.37
C SER A 9 -8.63 -5.97 -1.75
N PRO A 10 -8.22 -6.95 -2.59
CA PRO A 10 -8.93 -7.25 -3.83
C PRO A 10 -10.38 -7.72 -3.59
N LYS A 11 -10.74 -8.13 -2.37
CA LYS A 11 -12.14 -8.44 -2.02
C LYS A 11 -13.00 -7.18 -1.95
N ASP A 12 -12.45 -6.10 -1.39
CA ASP A 12 -13.17 -4.82 -1.25
C ASP A 12 -13.05 -3.97 -2.51
N PHE A 13 -12.00 -4.18 -3.30
CA PHE A 13 -11.78 -3.54 -4.59
C PHE A 13 -11.35 -4.56 -5.65
N PRO A 14 -12.29 -5.18 -6.40
CA PRO A 14 -11.97 -6.26 -7.34
C PRO A 14 -10.97 -5.89 -8.46
N ALA A 15 -10.91 -4.61 -8.85
CA ALA A 15 -9.98 -4.11 -9.86
C ALA A 15 -8.61 -3.70 -9.27
N PHE A 16 -8.27 -4.14 -8.05
CA PHE A 16 -7.05 -3.76 -7.33
C PHE A 16 -5.76 -3.92 -8.14
N ASP A 17 -5.54 -5.13 -8.68
CA ASP A 17 -4.35 -5.45 -9.45
C ASP A 17 -4.26 -4.62 -10.74
N ASP A 18 -5.39 -4.45 -11.45
CA ASP A 18 -5.47 -3.61 -12.64
C ASP A 18 -5.24 -2.13 -12.33
N TYR A 19 -5.70 -1.66 -11.18
CA TYR A 19 -5.47 -0.29 -10.74
C TYR A 19 -4.00 -0.01 -10.48
N LEU A 20 -3.31 -0.90 -9.76
CA LEU A 20 -1.86 -0.76 -9.56
C LEU A 20 -1.08 -0.85 -10.87
N ARG A 21 -1.50 -1.72 -11.79
CA ARG A 21 -0.77 -1.95 -13.05
C ARG A 21 -0.93 -0.83 -14.07
N ASN A 22 -2.11 -0.23 -14.15
CA ASN A 22 -2.45 0.69 -15.23
C ASN A 22 -2.28 2.17 -14.88
N TYR A 23 -2.08 2.50 -13.59
CA TYR A 23 -1.95 3.88 -13.13
C TYR A 23 -0.62 4.08 -12.40
N ALA A 24 0.22 4.97 -12.93
CA ALA A 24 1.45 5.38 -12.27
C ALA A 24 1.17 6.29 -11.07
N GLU A 25 0.08 7.07 -11.12
CA GLU A 25 -0.38 7.91 -10.02
C GLU A 25 -1.68 7.33 -9.46
N ILE A 26 -1.68 7.01 -8.17
CA ILE A 26 -2.83 6.44 -7.47
C ILE A 26 -3.19 7.28 -6.25
N SER A 27 -4.43 7.17 -5.80
CA SER A 27 -4.88 7.77 -4.55
C SER A 27 -5.21 6.69 -3.52
N TRP A 28 -4.82 6.91 -2.27
CA TRP A 28 -5.02 5.93 -1.20
C TRP A 28 -5.63 6.56 0.04
N HIS A 29 -6.64 5.90 0.60
CA HIS A 29 -7.29 6.36 1.82
C HIS A 29 -6.42 6.13 3.06
N VAL A 30 -6.33 7.14 3.91
CA VAL A 30 -5.65 7.12 5.21
C VAL A 30 -6.72 7.18 6.30
N ARG A 31 -7.05 6.03 6.89
CA ARG A 31 -8.16 5.92 7.84
C ARG A 31 -7.75 6.19 9.29
N GLN A 32 -6.47 6.03 9.61
CA GLN A 32 -5.94 6.23 10.96
C GLN A 32 -5.47 7.67 11.12
N LYS A 33 -6.06 8.41 12.08
CA LYS A 33 -5.73 9.81 12.35
C LYS A 33 -4.22 10.05 12.57
N ARG A 34 -3.57 9.19 13.37
CA ARG A 34 -2.13 9.31 13.64
C ARG A 34 -1.28 9.12 12.38
N ALA A 35 -1.67 8.20 11.49
CA ALA A 35 -0.96 8.03 10.23
C ALA A 35 -1.11 9.28 9.35
N ALA A 36 -2.31 9.87 9.31
CA ALA A 36 -2.57 11.10 8.55
C ALA A 36 -1.73 12.30 9.03
N GLU A 37 -1.40 12.36 10.33
CA GLU A 37 -0.56 13.42 10.92
C GLU A 37 0.95 13.21 10.70
N ASP A 38 1.36 11.97 10.37
CA ASP A 38 2.77 11.56 10.27
C ASP A 38 3.24 11.30 8.83
N ILE A 39 2.33 11.31 7.84
CA ILE A 39 2.63 11.12 6.42
C ILE A 39 3.00 12.44 5.78
N TYR A 40 4.17 12.48 5.15
CA TYR A 40 4.66 13.64 4.42
C TYR A 40 4.99 13.30 2.96
N PRO A 41 5.00 14.30 2.05
CA PRO A 41 5.57 14.13 0.73
C PRO A 41 7.00 13.61 0.81
N ASP A 42 7.41 12.88 -0.22
CA ASP A 42 8.72 12.22 -0.36
C ASP A 42 8.97 11.03 0.59
N ASP A 43 8.02 10.68 1.46
CA ASP A 43 8.06 9.39 2.18
C ASP A 43 7.92 8.21 1.19
N GLU A 44 8.65 7.13 1.46
CA GLU A 44 8.55 5.89 0.69
C GLU A 44 7.30 5.10 1.10
N VAL A 45 6.70 4.38 0.16
CA VAL A 45 5.55 3.52 0.45
C VAL A 45 5.60 2.21 -0.33
N TYR A 46 5.37 1.12 0.38
CA TYR A 46 5.08 -0.19 -0.18
C TYR A 46 3.58 -0.47 -0.14
N ILE A 47 3.06 -1.19 -1.13
CA ILE A 47 1.67 -1.64 -1.16
C ILE A 47 1.58 -3.11 -0.77
N TRP A 48 0.87 -3.38 0.31
CA TRP A 48 0.51 -4.72 0.77
C TRP A 48 -0.86 -5.14 0.20
N ARG A 49 -0.87 -6.18 -0.61
CA ARG A 49 -2.10 -6.84 -1.07
C ARG A 49 -2.52 -7.90 -0.05
N LEU A 50 -3.78 -7.90 0.36
CA LEU A 50 -4.40 -9.05 1.03
C LEU A 50 -4.78 -10.13 0.02
N ASP A 51 -4.86 -11.39 0.46
CA ASP A 51 -5.15 -12.54 -0.41
C ASP A 51 -6.43 -12.38 -1.28
N GLY A 52 -7.43 -11.59 -0.85
CA GLY A 52 -8.51 -11.15 -1.75
C GLY A 52 -9.25 -12.27 -2.48
N ASN A 53 -9.56 -13.37 -1.79
CA ASN A 53 -10.15 -14.62 -2.29
C ASN A 53 -9.21 -15.57 -3.06
N ARG A 54 -7.91 -15.25 -3.18
CA ARG A 54 -6.87 -16.11 -3.75
C ARG A 54 -5.79 -16.39 -2.69
N PRO A 55 -5.89 -17.51 -1.94
CA PRO A 55 -4.94 -17.83 -0.88
C PRO A 55 -3.49 -17.78 -1.35
N GLY A 56 -2.60 -17.18 -0.55
CA GLY A 56 -1.17 -17.11 -0.83
C GLY A 56 -0.75 -16.02 -1.81
N THR A 57 -1.67 -15.17 -2.27
CA THR A 57 -1.36 -14.04 -3.16
C THR A 57 -1.01 -12.75 -2.40
N GLY A 58 -1.20 -12.72 -1.08
CA GLY A 58 -0.92 -11.56 -0.27
C GLY A 58 0.57 -11.35 -0.03
N GLY A 59 0.92 -10.09 0.26
CA GLY A 59 2.30 -9.63 0.41
C GLY A 59 2.53 -8.27 -0.23
N ILE A 60 3.79 -7.90 -0.38
CA ILE A 60 4.19 -6.61 -0.96
C ILE A 60 4.23 -6.73 -2.48
N VAL A 61 3.45 -5.89 -3.16
CA VAL A 61 3.22 -5.97 -4.61
C VAL A 61 3.54 -4.69 -5.37
N ALA A 62 3.81 -3.58 -4.68
CA ALA A 62 4.25 -2.36 -5.34
C ALA A 62 5.10 -1.50 -4.40
N HIS A 63 5.84 -0.58 -4.99
CA HIS A 63 6.63 0.46 -4.36
C HIS A 63 6.34 1.80 -5.06
N GLY A 64 6.45 2.88 -4.29
CA GLY A 64 6.26 4.23 -4.78
C GLY A 64 6.62 5.28 -3.75
N ILE A 65 6.35 6.54 -4.09
CA ILE A 65 6.64 7.73 -3.29
C ILE A 65 5.35 8.50 -3.03
N LEU A 66 5.17 8.95 -1.78
CA LEU A 66 4.05 9.80 -1.40
C LEU A 66 4.25 11.21 -1.96
N MET A 67 3.23 11.73 -2.64
CA MET A 67 3.30 13.04 -3.31
C MET A 67 2.68 14.15 -2.48
N THR A 68 1.87 13.80 -1.47
CA THR A 68 1.04 14.75 -0.73
C THR A 68 0.91 14.34 0.72
N GLU A 69 0.76 15.32 1.61
CA GLU A 69 0.23 15.08 2.95
C GLU A 69 -1.21 14.53 2.88
N ALA A 70 -1.66 13.87 3.96
CA ALA A 70 -3.03 13.38 4.03
C ALA A 70 -4.03 14.53 4.07
N ARG A 71 -4.91 14.59 3.07
CA ARG A 71 -5.89 15.67 2.93
C ARG A 71 -7.28 15.12 2.68
N VAL A 72 -8.27 15.78 3.28
CA VAL A 72 -9.66 15.61 2.88
C VAL A 72 -9.88 16.46 1.64
N ILE A 73 -10.17 15.82 0.51
CA ILE A 73 -10.67 16.53 -0.68
C ILE A 73 -12.18 16.62 -0.52
N PRO A 74 -12.77 17.81 -0.35
CA PRO A 74 -14.22 17.96 -0.37
C PRO A 74 -14.75 17.49 -1.73
N ASP A 75 -15.82 16.71 -1.74
CA ASP A 75 -16.54 16.38 -2.97
C ASP A 75 -17.20 17.67 -3.51
N GLU A 76 -16.51 18.36 -4.42
CA GLU A 76 -17.03 19.57 -5.08
C GLU A 76 -18.07 19.25 -6.18
N GLY A 77 -18.61 18.03 -6.24
CA GLY A 77 -19.67 17.68 -7.18
C GLY A 77 -19.23 17.78 -8.65
N LYS A 78 -17.94 17.54 -8.94
CA LYS A 78 -17.45 17.50 -10.32
C LYS A 78 -18.00 16.24 -11.00
N LYS A 79 -18.98 16.46 -11.88
CA LYS A 79 -19.57 15.48 -12.78
C LYS A 79 -18.49 14.67 -13.51
N GLY A 80 -18.36 13.38 -13.18
CA GLY A 80 -17.52 12.47 -13.94
C GLY A 80 -17.28 11.15 -13.24
N TRP A 81 -18.20 10.21 -13.47
CA TRP A 81 -18.18 8.80 -13.07
C TRP A 81 -18.53 8.49 -11.62
N VAL A 82 -19.59 7.68 -11.53
CA VAL A 82 -20.24 7.09 -10.37
C VAL A 82 -21.22 7.98 -9.60
N SER A 83 -22.50 7.66 -9.80
CA SER A 83 -23.57 7.91 -8.83
C SER A 83 -23.19 7.24 -7.50
N HIS A 84 -22.43 7.91 -6.66
CA HIS A 84 -22.32 7.58 -5.25
C HIS A 84 -22.81 8.77 -4.44
N GLN A 85 -23.66 8.50 -3.46
CA GLN A 85 -23.93 9.46 -2.38
C GLN A 85 -22.58 9.87 -1.76
N PRO A 86 -22.39 11.14 -1.35
CA PRO A 86 -21.15 11.58 -0.76
C PRO A 86 -20.82 10.69 0.44
N GLY A 87 -19.77 9.90 0.29
CA GLY A 87 -19.24 9.07 1.36
C GLY A 87 -18.63 9.93 2.46
N PRO A 88 -18.27 9.34 3.62
CA PRO A 88 -17.51 10.06 4.63
C PRO A 88 -16.24 10.64 3.98
N THR A 89 -15.94 11.90 4.30
CA THR A 89 -14.67 12.56 3.94
C THR A 89 -13.52 11.80 4.59
N VAL A 90 -12.92 10.86 3.87
CA VAL A 90 -11.73 10.12 4.31
C VAL A 90 -10.50 10.86 3.79
N PRO A 91 -9.53 11.21 4.66
CA PRO A 91 -8.25 11.73 4.21
C PRO A 91 -7.61 10.78 3.21
N SER A 92 -7.04 11.32 2.14
CA SER A 92 -6.32 10.55 1.14
C SER A 92 -4.98 11.19 0.84
N VAL A 93 -4.08 10.37 0.31
CA VAL A 93 -2.79 10.78 -0.22
C VAL A 93 -2.65 10.32 -1.67
N ASP A 94 -1.87 11.04 -2.45
CA ASP A 94 -1.51 10.64 -3.79
C ASP A 94 -0.11 9.99 -3.77
N ILE A 95 0.06 8.94 -4.57
CA ILE A 95 1.25 8.10 -4.62
C ILE A 95 1.69 7.96 -6.08
N THR A 96 2.96 8.21 -6.34
CA THR A 96 3.58 7.84 -7.62
C THR A 96 4.22 6.47 -7.47
N LEU A 97 3.69 5.46 -8.16
CA LEU A 97 4.24 4.13 -8.24
C LEU A 97 5.43 4.11 -9.21
N ASP A 98 6.57 3.61 -8.76
CA ASP A 98 7.75 3.41 -9.61
C ASP A 98 7.96 1.94 -10.00
N ASN A 99 7.33 1.01 -9.26
CA ASN A 99 7.54 -0.40 -9.45
C ASN A 99 6.34 -1.22 -8.96
N VAL A 100 5.79 -2.05 -9.85
CA VAL A 100 4.64 -2.91 -9.56
C VAL A 100 5.00 -4.34 -9.95
N ARG A 101 4.83 -5.27 -9.00
CA ARG A 101 5.13 -6.70 -9.11
C ARG A 101 3.98 -7.46 -8.46
N LEU A 102 3.03 -7.93 -9.27
CA LEU A 102 1.80 -8.55 -8.79
C LEU A 102 1.96 -10.05 -8.57
N THR A 103 2.99 -10.68 -9.14
CA THR A 103 3.23 -12.12 -9.01
C THR A 103 4.64 -12.45 -8.48
N PRO A 104 4.85 -13.67 -7.93
CA PRO A 104 6.18 -14.11 -7.51
C PRO A 104 7.21 -14.09 -8.65
N GLU A 105 6.78 -14.40 -9.87
CA GLU A 105 7.63 -14.37 -11.07
C GLU A 105 8.08 -12.95 -11.42
N GLU A 106 7.22 -11.96 -11.16
CA GLU A 106 7.55 -10.54 -11.28
C GLU A 106 8.41 -10.03 -10.11
N GLY A 107 8.63 -10.85 -9.08
CA GLY A 107 9.49 -10.52 -7.94
C GLY A 107 8.76 -9.84 -6.77
N CYS A 108 7.46 -10.10 -6.60
CA CYS A 108 6.72 -9.65 -5.43
C CYS A 108 7.21 -10.35 -4.15
N LEU A 109 7.05 -9.72 -2.98
CA LEU A 109 7.42 -10.34 -1.71
C LEU A 109 6.17 -10.95 -1.07
N THR A 110 6.02 -12.26 -1.21
CA THR A 110 4.85 -12.96 -0.70
C THR A 110 4.82 -12.99 0.83
N ARG A 111 3.64 -12.93 1.43
CA ARG A 111 3.45 -13.07 2.88
C ARG A 111 4.09 -14.36 3.41
N ALA A 112 4.03 -15.45 2.65
CA ALA A 112 4.65 -16.72 3.01
C ALA A 112 6.18 -16.62 3.13
N ALA A 113 6.84 -15.91 2.21
CA ALA A 113 8.28 -15.65 2.28
C ALA A 113 8.63 -14.72 3.46
N LEU A 114 7.83 -13.67 3.68
CA LEU A 114 8.05 -12.73 4.79
C LEU A 114 7.92 -13.39 6.17
N LEU A 115 7.01 -14.36 6.32
CA LEU A 115 6.87 -15.17 7.55
C LEU A 115 8.09 -16.05 7.86
N GLN A 116 8.95 -16.32 6.88
CA GLN A 116 10.20 -17.08 7.07
C GLN A 116 11.40 -16.17 7.29
N ASP A 117 11.24 -14.86 7.14
CA ASP A 117 12.31 -13.90 7.30
C ASP A 117 12.50 -13.52 8.78
N ALA A 118 13.74 -13.60 9.27
CA ALA A 118 14.04 -13.37 10.68
C ALA A 118 13.71 -11.95 11.20
N VAL A 119 13.64 -10.95 10.30
CA VAL A 119 13.29 -9.57 10.65
C VAL A 119 11.81 -9.30 10.39
N LEU A 120 11.24 -9.84 9.30
CA LEU A 120 9.90 -9.45 8.83
C LEU A 120 8.76 -10.35 9.31
N TRP A 121 9.05 -11.49 9.96
CA TRP A 121 8.01 -12.47 10.34
C TRP A 121 6.93 -11.90 11.29
N ASN A 122 7.28 -10.89 12.08
CA ASN A 122 6.41 -10.28 13.09
C ASN A 122 6.00 -8.83 12.77
N MET A 123 6.11 -8.41 11.51
CA MET A 123 5.66 -7.08 11.09
C MET A 123 4.23 -6.78 11.56
N HIS A 124 3.95 -5.51 11.85
CA HIS A 124 2.64 -5.11 12.38
C HIS A 124 1.47 -5.50 11.46
N VAL A 125 1.63 -5.41 10.13
CA VAL A 125 0.62 -5.87 9.15
C VAL A 125 0.30 -7.36 9.26
N ILE A 126 1.25 -8.18 9.70
CA ILE A 126 1.07 -9.63 9.88
C ILE A 126 0.39 -9.92 11.20
N GLN A 127 0.84 -9.26 12.28
CA GLN A 127 0.35 -9.48 13.64
C GLN A 127 -1.05 -8.87 13.85
N SER A 128 -1.34 -7.77 13.18
CA SER A 128 -2.59 -7.02 13.33
C SER A 128 -3.07 -6.43 11.99
N PRO A 129 -3.59 -7.26 11.08
CA PRO A 129 -3.97 -6.87 9.70
C PRO A 129 -5.24 -6.02 9.61
N HIS A 130 -5.67 -5.40 10.71
CA HIS A 130 -6.92 -4.64 10.78
C HIS A 130 -6.74 -3.14 10.48
N LEU A 131 -5.50 -2.66 10.41
CA LEU A 131 -5.17 -1.32 9.95
C LEU A 131 -4.89 -1.30 8.45
N THR A 132 -4.85 -0.11 7.88
CA THR A 132 -4.66 0.12 6.43
C THR A 132 -3.34 0.83 6.12
N ASN A 133 -2.72 1.45 7.11
CA ASN A 133 -1.50 2.23 6.94
C ASN A 133 -0.57 1.92 8.13
N TYR A 134 0.58 1.33 7.86
CA TYR A 134 1.57 0.91 8.86
C TYR A 134 2.87 1.66 8.62
N LYS A 135 3.43 2.28 9.66
CA LYS A 135 4.79 2.83 9.62
C LYS A 135 5.77 1.70 9.84
N LEU A 136 6.76 1.56 8.97
CA LEU A 136 7.81 0.55 9.11
C LEU A 136 8.85 1.00 10.14
N THR A 137 9.45 0.04 10.85
CA THR A 137 10.68 0.32 11.59
C THR A 137 11.87 0.42 10.64
N PRO A 138 12.99 1.05 11.04
CA PRO A 138 14.20 1.11 10.22
C PRO A 138 14.70 -0.27 9.77
N GLU A 139 14.61 -1.28 10.63
CA GLU A 139 15.04 -2.65 10.32
C GLU A 139 14.13 -3.32 9.30
N GLU A 140 12.82 -3.11 9.42
CA GLU A 140 11.83 -3.62 8.46
C GLU A 140 12.04 -2.97 7.08
N GLU A 141 12.22 -1.64 7.05
CA GLU A 141 12.51 -0.87 5.85
C GLU A 141 13.76 -1.39 5.14
N GLU A 142 14.89 -1.45 5.84
CA GLU A 142 16.17 -1.87 5.27
C GLU A 142 16.07 -3.29 4.69
N ARG A 143 15.38 -4.19 5.41
CA ARG A 143 15.20 -5.56 4.98
C ARG A 143 14.29 -5.67 3.77
N ILE A 144 13.15 -4.98 3.75
CA ILE A 144 12.24 -4.96 2.59
C ILE A 144 12.95 -4.37 1.38
N ALA A 145 13.65 -3.24 1.53
CA ALA A 145 14.38 -2.62 0.43
C ALA A 145 15.44 -3.54 -0.15
N THR A 146 16.16 -4.29 0.70
CA THR A 146 17.14 -5.30 0.27
C THR A 146 16.49 -6.41 -0.54
N LEU A 147 15.41 -7.00 -0.04
CA LEU A 147 14.68 -8.07 -0.71
C LEU A 147 14.04 -7.57 -2.03
N TRP A 148 13.47 -6.37 -2.02
CA TRP A 148 12.83 -5.76 -3.19
C TRP A 148 13.84 -5.47 -4.30
N ARG A 149 15.04 -5.00 -3.98
CA ARG A 149 16.13 -4.81 -4.96
C ARG A 149 16.63 -6.14 -5.51
N ALA A 150 16.80 -7.14 -4.66
CA ALA A 150 17.30 -8.47 -5.06
C ALA A 150 16.31 -9.28 -5.91
N ALA A 151 15.00 -9.07 -5.72
CA ALA A 151 13.96 -9.78 -6.47
C ALA A 151 13.76 -9.24 -7.90
N LYS A 152 14.37 -8.10 -8.26
CA LYS A 152 14.33 -7.57 -9.63
C LYS A 152 15.25 -8.42 -10.52
N ARG A 153 14.67 -9.27 -11.36
CA ARG A 153 15.38 -10.02 -12.42
C ARG A 153 15.67 -9.14 -13.62
#